data_AF-A0A179ID66-F1
#
_entry.id   AF-A0A179ID66-F1
#
_cell.length_a   1.000
_cell.length_b   1.000
_cell.length_c   1.000
_cell.angle_alpha   90.00
_cell.angle_beta   90.00
_cell.angle_gamma   90.00
#
_symmetry.space_group_name_H-M   'P 1'
#
loop_
_entity.id
_entity.type
_entity.pdbx_description
1 polymer ?
#
loop_
_entity_poly.entity_id
_entity_poly.type
_entity_poly.pdbx_seq_one_letter_code
_entity_poly.pdbx_strand_id
1 'polypeptide(L)'
;MLAVPYWLTGCAIDQIKREKLDHFGHVQQEFMRIFKQEEQATQYKAKHGITLSQVMQDTWESKGVWFWHCISSVNAMYFLLETHLCPLKSLSIEAEDLLSRFWCRDSEDVVRKKVADKQAYDDQVRSMFAND
;
A
#
# COMPACT_ATOMS: atom_id res chain seq x y z
N MET A 1 9.34 -9.24 2.58
CA MET A 1 7.96 -9.74 2.75
C MET A 1 7.76 -10.92 1.80
N LEU A 2 7.19 -12.03 2.28
CA LEU A 2 6.71 -13.12 1.42
C LEU A 2 5.20 -13.01 1.31
N ALA A 3 4.69 -12.74 0.11
CA ALA A 3 3.25 -12.64 -0.15
C ALA A 3 2.98 -12.97 -1.62
N VAL A 4 1.72 -13.28 -1.94
CA VAL A 4 1.30 -13.46 -3.32
C VAL A 4 1.54 -12.16 -4.10
N PRO A 5 2.22 -12.18 -5.25
CA PRO A 5 2.51 -10.97 -5.99
C PRO A 5 1.22 -10.27 -6.46
N TYR A 6 1.03 -9.02 -6.03
CA TYR A 6 -0.19 -8.26 -6.32
C TYR A 6 -0.42 -7.99 -7.82
N TRP A 7 0.66 -7.94 -8.60
CA TRP A 7 0.62 -7.69 -10.04
C TRP A 7 0.02 -8.84 -10.85
N LEU A 8 -0.29 -9.99 -10.24
CA LEU A 8 -0.96 -11.11 -10.92
C LEU A 8 -2.35 -10.75 -11.46
N THR A 9 -3.01 -9.75 -10.90
CA THR A 9 -4.30 -9.24 -11.40
C THR A 9 -4.14 -8.03 -12.34
N GLY A 10 -2.91 -7.65 -12.68
CA GLY A 10 -2.60 -6.43 -13.44
C GLY A 10 -2.97 -5.12 -12.72
N CYS A 11 -3.41 -5.19 -11.45
CA CYS A 11 -3.76 -4.02 -10.67
C CYS A 11 -2.53 -3.41 -10.00
N ALA A 12 -2.48 -2.07 -9.94
CA ALA A 12 -1.61 -1.42 -8.99
C ALA A 12 -2.11 -1.68 -7.56
N ILE A 13 -1.22 -1.70 -6.58
CA ILE A 13 -1.55 -2.13 -5.21
C ILE A 13 -2.64 -1.25 -4.56
N ASP A 14 -2.65 0.05 -4.83
CA ASP A 14 -3.65 1.04 -4.38
C ASP A 14 -5.02 0.89 -5.08
N GLN A 15 -5.08 0.08 -6.14
CA GLN A 15 -6.32 -0.23 -6.85
C GLN A 15 -7.02 -1.49 -6.33
N ILE A 16 -6.37 -2.29 -5.48
CA ILE A 16 -6.91 -3.57 -5.01
C ILE A 16 -7.92 -3.33 -3.89
N LYS A 17 -9.11 -2.85 -4.25
CA LYS A 17 -10.22 -2.55 -3.34
C LYS A 17 -11.55 -3.00 -3.92
N ARG A 18 -12.54 -3.25 -3.07
CA ARG A 18 -13.90 -3.68 -3.46
C ARG A 18 -13.83 -4.92 -4.37
N GLU A 19 -14.50 -4.91 -5.52
CA GLU A 19 -14.52 -6.01 -6.49
C GLU A 19 -13.11 -6.49 -6.92
N LYS A 20 -12.14 -5.58 -7.02
CA LYS A 20 -10.75 -5.94 -7.36
C LYS A 20 -10.05 -6.67 -6.21
N LEU A 21 -10.44 -6.41 -4.96
CA LEU A 21 -9.94 -7.14 -3.80
C LEU A 21 -10.51 -8.56 -3.78
N ASP A 22 -11.79 -8.73 -4.11
CA ASP A 22 -12.41 -10.05 -4.21
C ASP A 22 -11.76 -10.88 -5.33
N HIS A 23 -11.56 -10.27 -6.50
CA HIS A 23 -10.84 -10.90 -7.61
C HIS A 23 -9.40 -11.27 -7.21
N PHE A 24 -8.67 -10.37 -6.55
CA PHE A 24 -7.33 -10.67 -6.04
C PHE A 24 -7.35 -11.80 -5.01
N GLY A 25 -8.37 -11.87 -4.15
CA GLY A 25 -8.56 -12.96 -3.20
C GLY A 25 -8.67 -14.32 -3.88
N HIS A 26 -9.40 -14.41 -4.99
CA HIS A 26 -9.47 -15.65 -5.77
C HIS A 26 -8.12 -16.05 -6.38
N VAL A 27 -7.40 -15.10 -6.99
CA VAL A 27 -6.05 -15.34 -7.54
C VAL A 27 -5.07 -15.72 -6.43
N GLN A 28 -5.15 -15.09 -5.28
CA GLN A 28 -4.35 -15.40 -4.09
C GLN A 28 -4.58 -16.83 -3.62
N GLN A 29 -5.84 -17.27 -3.53
CA GLN A 29 -6.19 -18.62 -3.11
C GLN A 29 -5.69 -19.68 -4.11
N GLU A 30 -5.85 -19.42 -5.41
CA GLU A 30 -5.37 -20.32 -6.46
C GLU A 30 -3.85 -20.44 -6.43
N PHE A 31 -3.14 -19.30 -6.35
CA PHE A 31 -1.69 -19.28 -6.22
C PHE A 31 -1.25 -20.10 -5.00
N MET A 32 -1.83 -19.85 -3.83
CA MET A 32 -1.45 -20.54 -2.59
C MET A 32 -1.73 -22.05 -2.66
N ARG A 33 -2.81 -22.47 -3.32
CA ARG A 33 -3.12 -23.89 -3.56
C ARG A 33 -2.02 -24.57 -4.37
N ILE A 34 -1.63 -23.97 -5.50
CA ILE A 34 -0.59 -24.52 -6.38
C ILE A 34 0.77 -24.49 -5.67
N PHE A 35 1.12 -23.35 -5.08
CA PHE A 35 2.39 -23.16 -4.40
C PHE A 35 2.62 -24.18 -3.27
N LYS A 36 1.57 -24.46 -2.48
CA LYS A 36 1.63 -25.48 -1.42
C LYS A 36 1.80 -26.91 -1.98
N GLN A 37 1.17 -27.22 -3.11
CA GLN A 37 1.34 -28.52 -3.78
C GLN A 37 2.78 -28.71 -4.27
N GLU A 38 3.35 -27.70 -4.93
CA GLU A 38 4.72 -27.72 -5.44
C GLU A 38 5.75 -27.79 -4.30
N GLU A 39 5.53 -27.06 -3.22
CA GLU A 39 6.40 -27.09 -2.04
C GLU A 39 6.43 -28.48 -1.39
N GLN A 40 5.29 -29.18 -1.34
CA GLN A 40 5.19 -30.56 -0.85
C GLN A 40 5.84 -31.56 -1.81
N ALA A 41 5.60 -31.42 -3.12
CA ALA A 41 6.14 -32.31 -4.16
C ALA A 41 7.67 -32.27 -4.23
N THR A 42 8.26 -31.10 -4.00
CA THR A 42 9.73 -30.91 -4.03
C THR A 42 10.43 -31.53 -2.80
N GLN A 43 9.68 -32.13 -1.87
CA GLN A 43 10.17 -32.62 -0.58
C GLN A 43 11.02 -31.57 0.15
N TYR A 44 10.67 -30.28 -0.02
CA TYR A 44 11.41 -29.20 0.60
C TYR A 44 11.30 -29.34 2.12
N LYS A 45 12.40 -29.77 2.75
CA LYS A 45 12.50 -29.82 4.20
C LYS A 45 12.91 -28.44 4.68
N ALA A 46 11.94 -27.67 5.14
CA ALA A 46 12.21 -26.44 5.86
C ALA A 46 13.21 -26.73 6.99
N LYS A 47 14.35 -26.03 6.98
CA LYS A 47 15.45 -26.21 7.94
C LYS A 47 15.01 -26.03 9.41
N HIS A 48 13.90 -25.33 9.62
CA HIS A 48 13.32 -25.03 10.94
C HIS A 48 11.85 -25.44 11.07
N GLY A 49 11.33 -26.30 10.17
CA GLY A 49 9.93 -26.70 10.17
C GLY A 49 8.92 -25.63 9.71
N ILE A 50 9.41 -24.44 9.32
CA ILE A 50 8.57 -23.34 8.80
C ILE A 50 8.63 -23.34 7.27
N THR A 51 7.49 -23.59 6.63
CA THR A 51 7.40 -23.59 5.17
C THR A 51 7.15 -22.18 4.62
N LEU A 52 7.52 -21.93 3.37
CA LEU A 52 7.26 -20.64 2.72
C LEU A 52 5.76 -20.42 2.55
N SER A 53 5.01 -21.48 2.23
CA SER A 53 3.54 -21.39 2.10
C SER A 53 2.89 -20.94 3.42
N GLN A 54 3.40 -21.41 4.56
CA GLN A 54 2.92 -21.00 5.87
C GLN A 54 3.22 -19.52 6.14
N VAL A 55 4.44 -19.06 5.88
CA VAL A 55 4.81 -17.64 6.06
C VAL A 55 3.97 -16.72 5.16
N MET A 56 3.70 -17.12 3.91
CA MET A 56 2.87 -16.35 2.99
C MET A 56 1.41 -16.29 3.46
N GLN A 57 0.87 -17.40 3.98
CA GLN A 57 -0.47 -17.45 4.55
C GLN A 57 -0.58 -16.56 5.80
N ASP A 58 0.37 -16.67 6.73
CA ASP A 58 0.41 -15.85 7.95
C ASP A 58 0.50 -14.35 7.60
N THR A 59 1.28 -14.00 6.57
CA THR A 59 1.40 -12.62 6.07
C THR A 59 0.10 -12.09 5.48
N TRP A 60 -0.71 -12.96 4.87
CA TRP A 60 -2.04 -12.60 4.35
C TRP A 60 -3.04 -12.42 5.48
N GLU A 61 -3.16 -13.40 6.38
CA GLU A 61 -4.13 -13.41 7.48
C GLU A 61 -3.91 -12.28 8.49
N SER A 62 -2.65 -11.97 8.78
CA SER A 62 -2.27 -10.86 9.68
C SER A 62 -2.43 -9.46 9.06
N LYS A 63 -2.87 -9.37 7.80
CA LYS A 63 -2.82 -8.13 6.98
C LYS A 63 -1.41 -7.57 6.78
N GLY A 64 -0.36 -8.33 7.12
CA GLY A 64 1.03 -7.93 6.95
C GLY A 64 1.36 -7.54 5.51
N VAL A 65 0.74 -8.21 4.53
CA VAL A 65 0.90 -7.85 3.10
C VAL A 65 0.61 -6.37 2.83
N TRP A 66 -0.44 -5.82 3.43
CA TRP A 66 -0.87 -4.45 3.22
C TRP A 66 0.04 -3.47 3.96
N PHE A 67 0.49 -3.84 5.16
CA PHE A 67 1.43 -3.04 5.94
C PHE A 67 2.77 -2.86 5.21
N TRP A 68 3.35 -3.95 4.71
CA TRP A 68 4.63 -3.88 4.00
C TRP A 68 4.51 -3.14 2.67
N HIS A 69 3.42 -3.30 1.94
CA HIS A 69 3.17 -2.51 0.74
C HIS A 69 2.92 -1.03 1.03
N CYS A 70 2.28 -0.71 2.15
CA CYS A 70 2.08 0.65 2.63
C CYS A 70 3.42 1.38 2.86
N ILE A 71 4.42 0.70 3.43
CA ILE A 71 5.75 1.29 3.68
C ILE A 71 6.60 1.34 2.41
N SER A 72 6.50 0.34 1.54
CA SER A 72 7.36 0.22 0.34
C SER A 72 6.87 1.00 -0.87
N SER A 73 5.60 1.44 -0.88
CA SER A 73 5.01 2.19 -1.98
C SER A 73 4.59 3.58 -1.53
N VAL A 74 5.32 4.59 -2.01
CA VAL A 74 5.07 6.01 -1.70
C VAL A 74 3.65 6.42 -2.09
N ASN A 75 3.15 5.96 -3.24
CA ASN A 75 1.81 6.32 -3.73
C ASN A 75 0.69 5.56 -3.02
N ALA A 76 0.95 4.36 -2.52
CA ALA A 76 -0.09 3.50 -1.98
C ALA A 76 -0.28 3.63 -0.47
N MET A 77 0.67 4.24 0.25
CA MET A 77 0.65 4.35 1.71
C MET A 77 -0.70 4.85 2.25
N TYR A 78 -1.16 6.00 1.77
CA TYR A 78 -2.42 6.61 2.21
C TYR A 78 -3.63 5.70 1.90
N PHE A 79 -3.70 5.19 0.66
CA PHE A 79 -4.81 4.34 0.24
C PHE A 79 -4.87 3.03 1.03
N LEU A 80 -3.74 2.33 1.18
CA LEU A 80 -3.72 1.03 1.84
C LEU A 80 -4.02 1.14 3.33
N LEU A 81 -3.62 2.25 3.95
CA LEU A 81 -3.89 2.48 5.34
C LEU A 81 -5.40 2.72 5.58
N GLU A 82 -6.06 3.48 4.71
CA GLU A 82 -7.51 3.68 4.75
C GLU A 82 -8.29 2.41 4.38
N THR A 83 -7.89 1.68 3.34
CA THR A 83 -8.72 0.58 2.81
C THR A 83 -8.49 -0.77 3.48
N HIS A 84 -7.28 -1.07 3.96
CA HIS A 84 -6.94 -2.41 4.44
C HIS A 84 -6.52 -2.48 5.91
N LEU A 85 -5.78 -1.48 6.40
CA LEU A 85 -5.20 -1.50 7.74
C LEU A 85 -6.11 -0.85 8.78
N CYS A 86 -6.66 0.32 8.47
CA CYS A 86 -7.50 1.11 9.35
C CYS A 86 -8.77 1.54 8.58
N PRO A 87 -9.77 0.65 8.43
CA PRO A 87 -11.01 0.93 7.71
C PRO A 87 -11.93 1.87 8.50
N LEU A 88 -11.43 3.07 8.81
CA LEU A 88 -12.21 4.20 9.26
C LEU A 88 -12.81 4.91 8.05
N LYS A 89 -13.91 5.66 8.24
CA LYS A 89 -14.52 6.47 7.16
C LYS A 89 -13.56 7.52 6.59
N SER A 90 -12.59 7.94 7.38
CA SER A 90 -11.47 8.81 7.02
C SER A 90 -10.38 8.66 8.09
N LEU A 91 -9.14 9.02 7.76
CA LEU A 91 -8.11 9.19 8.77
C LEU A 91 -8.41 10.39 9.67
N SER A 92 -7.95 10.34 10.92
CA SER A 92 -7.98 11.52 11.77
C SER A 92 -6.82 12.45 11.40
N ILE A 93 -6.94 13.73 11.73
CA ILE A 93 -5.88 14.73 11.46
C ILE A 93 -4.58 14.30 12.15
N GLU A 94 -4.65 13.72 13.35
CA GLU A 94 -3.49 13.22 14.08
C GLU A 94 -2.84 12.03 13.38
N ALA A 95 -3.64 11.15 12.76
CA ALA A 95 -3.13 10.04 11.98
C ALA A 95 -2.46 10.53 10.69
N GLU A 96 -3.06 11.51 10.00
CA GLU A 96 -2.48 12.13 8.81
C GLU A 96 -1.16 12.85 9.14
N ASP A 97 -1.11 13.60 10.24
CA ASP A 97 0.12 14.26 10.72
C ASP A 97 1.22 13.23 11.00
N LEU A 98 0.90 12.16 11.74
CA LEU A 98 1.85 11.08 12.02
C LEU A 98 2.36 10.42 10.74
N LEU A 99 1.48 10.15 9.77
CA LEU A 99 1.84 9.54 8.49
C LEU A 99 2.73 10.43 7.65
N SER A 100 2.50 11.75 7.67
CA SER A 100 3.30 12.69 6.91
C SER A 100 4.80 12.60 7.25
N ARG A 101 5.11 12.26 8.52
CA ARG A 101 6.49 12.13 9.03
C ARG A 101 7.24 10.95 8.43
N PHE A 102 6.54 9.99 7.82
CA PHE A 102 7.15 8.86 7.11
C PHE A 102 7.56 9.20 5.68
N TRP A 103 7.07 10.31 5.09
CA TRP A 103 7.40 10.67 3.70
C TRP A 103 8.79 11.28 3.55
N CYS A 104 9.19 12.15 4.48
CA CYS A 104 10.51 12.73 4.52
C CYS A 104 10.83 13.30 5.90
N ARG A 105 12.12 13.55 6.14
CA ARG A 105 12.54 14.38 7.27
C ARG A 105 11.99 15.79 7.06
N ASP A 106 11.50 16.40 8.13
CA ASP A 106 10.93 17.76 8.13
C ASP A 106 9.72 17.92 7.19
N SER A 107 8.82 16.92 7.17
CA SER A 107 7.61 16.91 6.34
C SER A 107 6.76 18.18 6.48
N GLU A 108 6.69 18.73 7.68
CA GLU A 108 6.00 19.99 7.96
C GLU A 108 6.57 21.18 7.17
N ASP A 109 7.90 21.29 7.05
CA ASP A 109 8.55 22.35 6.29
C ASP A 109 8.26 22.24 4.80
N VAL A 110 8.23 21.00 4.30
CA VAL A 110 7.85 20.73 2.91
C VAL A 110 6.42 21.18 2.65
N VAL A 111 5.49 20.85 3.56
CA VAL A 111 4.09 21.28 3.44
C VAL A 111 3.98 22.80 3.49
N ARG A 112 4.60 23.47 4.48
CA ARG A 112 4.61 24.94 4.61
C ARG A 112 5.10 25.60 3.32
N LYS A 113 6.23 25.11 2.78
CA LYS A 113 6.80 25.61 1.54
C LYS A 113 5.85 25.41 0.35
N LYS A 114 5.26 24.24 0.20
CA LYS A 114 4.33 23.95 -0.91
C LYS A 114 3.07 24.80 -0.87
N VAL A 115 2.55 25.11 0.32
CA VAL A 115 1.41 26.02 0.49
C VAL A 115 1.79 27.45 0.08
N ALA A 116 2.98 27.93 0.48
CA ALA A 116 3.48 29.24 0.08
C ALA A 116 3.73 29.33 -1.43
N ASP A 117 4.39 28.31 -2.01
CA ASP A 117 4.66 28.22 -3.45
C ASP A 117 3.34 28.24 -4.25
N LYS A 118 2.31 27.52 -3.78
CA LYS A 118 0.98 27.52 -4.41
C LYS A 118 0.34 28.91 -4.37
N GLN A 119 0.37 29.59 -3.23
CA GLN A 119 -0.20 30.93 -3.10
C GLN A 119 0.47 31.90 -4.07
N ALA A 120 1.81 31.88 -4.14
CA ALA A 120 2.58 32.70 -5.07
C ALA A 120 2.24 32.38 -6.53
N TYR A 121 2.07 31.10 -6.88
CA TYR A 121 1.65 30.68 -8.21
C TYR A 121 0.24 31.18 -8.56
N ASP A 122 -0.72 31.04 -7.64
CA ASP A 122 -2.10 31.49 -7.86
C ASP A 122 -2.15 33.02 -8.09
N ASP A 123 -1.33 33.80 -7.39
CA ASP A 123 -1.24 35.24 -7.58
C ASP A 123 -0.60 35.62 -8.93
N GLN A 124 0.43 34.88 -9.37
CA GLN A 124 1.00 35.05 -10.71
C GLN A 124 -0.03 34.77 -11.80
N VAL A 125 -0.76 33.66 -11.70
CA VAL A 125 -1.83 33.29 -12.64
C VAL A 125 -2.90 34.40 -12.68
N ARG A 126 -3.38 34.87 -11.52
CA ARG A 126 -4.35 35.98 -11.47
C ARG A 126 -3.82 37.23 -12.17
N SER A 127 -2.55 37.59 -11.97
CA SER A 127 -1.95 38.77 -12.59
C SER A 127 -1.84 38.65 -14.12
N MET A 128 -1.56 37.45 -14.63
CA MET A 128 -1.44 37.20 -16.08
C MET A 128 -2.80 37.33 -16.79
N PHE A 129 -3.88 36.88 -16.15
CA PHE A 129 -5.23 36.87 -16.74
C PHE A 129 -6.12 38.05 -16.29
N ALA A 130 -5.58 39.03 -15.55
CA ALA A 130 -6.33 40.21 -15.12
C ALA A 130 -6.53 41.26 -16.23
N ASN A 131 -5.85 41.10 -17.38
CA ASN A 131 -5.86 42.05 -18.49
C ASN A 131 -6.42 41.47 -19.82
N ASP A 132 -7.05 40.29 -19.78
CA ASP A 132 -7.90 39.75 -20.86
C ASP A 132 -9.38 40.00 -20.55
#